data_AF-A0A3D0I096-F1
#
_entry.id   AF-A0A3D0I096-F1
#
_cell.length_a   1.000
_cell.length_b   1.000
_cell.length_c   1.000
_cell.angle_alpha   90.00
_cell.angle_beta   90.00
_cell.angle_gamma   90.00
#
_symmetry.space_group_name_H-M   'P 1'
#
loop_
_entity.id
_entity.type
_entity.pdbx_description
1 polymer ?
#
loop_
_entity_poly.entity_id
_entity_poly.type
_entity_poly.pdbx_seq_one_letter_code
_entity_poly.pdbx_strand_id
1 'polypeptide(L)'
;MGAPPGRPAEVGTAKICAPYRRRAGPSEPRGESSAKMGAAPADEEPLPMGKRILLGLAVLLLMAVLGLAMGVGWAHLAIRQERAPLPRAEDVLASAAGDDRPVAISWINTARQAMPRSAVLDQGRDPNPGRPYVMSHPVFVLEWSDGRLLLVDTGMDREGALAFGKPIQSLAGAQPMAPLGPVAERLGPARARVAGLVFTHLHVDHVEGVGALCAAIAQPVPVFMTAAQRERSNYSTLPGRRLLEKASCTKPVTLEGGPLFQLAGFPGVFVIAAGGHTPGSQIVIAHVREGEKLRTYAITGDIVNQIDGVNYDLPKPFLYSLLLVPEDGERLGELRRYLRELRDQAGVVLLVSHDEAELAASGVPQVE
;
A
#
# COMPACT_ATOMS: atom_id res chain seq x y z
N MET A 1 -32.31 33.85 36.38
CA MET A 1 -31.65 35.05 35.81
C MET A 1 -30.24 34.65 35.43
N GLY A 2 -29.97 34.50 34.14
CA GLY A 2 -28.67 34.09 33.60
C GLY A 2 -28.71 34.27 32.09
N ALA A 3 -27.95 35.23 31.58
CA ALA A 3 -27.96 35.68 30.20
C ALA A 3 -27.29 34.65 29.24
N PRO A 4 -27.70 34.59 27.96
CA PRO A 4 -27.10 33.69 26.98
C PRO A 4 -25.84 34.30 26.34
N PRO A 5 -24.86 33.48 25.90
CA PRO A 5 -23.65 33.96 25.25
C PRO A 5 -23.88 34.30 23.77
N GLY A 6 -23.22 35.37 23.33
CA GLY A 6 -23.39 36.01 22.03
C GLY A 6 -22.77 35.28 20.83
N ARG A 7 -23.32 35.59 19.66
CA ARG A 7 -22.84 35.19 18.33
C ARG A 7 -21.54 35.93 17.96
N PRO A 8 -20.55 35.27 17.34
CA PRO A 8 -19.46 35.97 16.68
C PRO A 8 -19.87 36.49 15.29
N ALA A 9 -19.25 37.62 14.94
CA ALA A 9 -19.55 38.48 13.81
C ALA A 9 -19.11 37.92 12.45
N GLU A 10 -19.91 38.24 11.43
CA GLU A 10 -19.59 38.05 10.01
C GLU A 10 -18.39 38.92 9.61
N VAL A 11 -17.34 38.27 9.10
CA VAL A 11 -16.21 38.95 8.46
C VAL A 11 -16.49 39.01 6.95
N GLY A 12 -16.81 40.21 6.47
CA GLY A 12 -16.98 40.50 5.06
C GLY A 12 -15.66 40.45 4.29
N THR A 13 -15.62 39.64 3.23
CA THR A 13 -14.51 39.64 2.26
C THR A 13 -14.75 40.71 1.21
N ALA A 14 -13.97 41.79 1.28
CA ALA A 14 -13.92 42.85 0.27
C ALA A 14 -13.28 42.34 -1.02
N LYS A 15 -14.00 42.50 -2.15
CA LYS A 15 -13.48 42.37 -3.51
C LYS A 15 -12.50 43.50 -3.79
N ILE A 16 -11.23 43.18 -4.04
CA ILE A 16 -10.24 44.13 -4.57
C ILE A 16 -10.13 43.89 -6.07
N CYS A 17 -10.79 44.75 -6.85
CA CYS A 17 -10.55 44.91 -8.29
C CYS A 17 -9.25 45.70 -8.49
N ALA A 18 -8.27 45.13 -9.18
CA ALA A 18 -7.08 45.84 -9.65
C ALA A 18 -7.32 46.36 -11.09
N PRO A 19 -7.05 47.65 -11.39
CA PRO A 19 -7.21 48.20 -12.73
C PRO A 19 -6.02 47.90 -13.63
N TYR A 20 -6.34 47.44 -14.85
CA TYR A 20 -5.44 47.24 -15.97
C TYR A 20 -4.88 48.59 -16.48
N ARG A 21 -3.60 48.88 -16.17
CA ARG A 21 -2.89 50.07 -16.67
C ARG A 21 -2.33 49.80 -18.07
N ARG A 22 -2.91 50.45 -19.10
CA ARG A 22 -2.29 50.63 -20.42
C ARG A 22 -1.00 51.44 -20.27
N ARG A 23 0.14 50.88 -20.68
CA ARG A 23 1.35 51.66 -21.00
C ARG A 23 1.37 51.93 -22.50
N ALA A 24 1.48 53.21 -22.85
CA ALA A 24 1.75 53.70 -24.18
C ALA A 24 3.26 54.01 -24.32
N GLY A 25 3.78 53.76 -25.53
CA GLY A 25 5.02 54.33 -26.09
C GLY A 25 6.23 53.37 -26.12
N PRO A 26 7.24 53.60 -26.98
CA PRO A 26 7.36 54.61 -28.05
C PRO A 26 7.57 54.02 -29.46
N SER A 27 7.56 54.95 -30.42
CA SER A 27 7.77 54.87 -31.86
C SER A 27 8.99 54.08 -32.37
N GLU A 28 8.78 53.46 -33.53
CA GLU A 28 9.74 52.78 -34.40
C GLU A 28 10.96 53.62 -34.81
N PRO A 29 12.14 53.00 -34.95
CA PRO A 29 13.11 53.37 -35.96
C PRO A 29 13.00 52.43 -37.17
N ARG A 30 12.74 53.01 -38.35
CA ARG A 30 12.96 52.36 -39.65
C ARG A 30 14.44 52.01 -39.79
N GLY A 31 14.77 50.72 -39.67
CA GLY A 31 16.05 50.15 -40.06
C GLY A 31 15.90 49.41 -41.38
N GLU A 32 16.64 49.86 -42.40
CA GLU A 32 16.74 49.24 -43.72
C GLU A 32 17.27 47.80 -43.61
N SER A 33 16.40 46.83 -43.91
CA SER A 33 16.79 45.43 -44.08
C SER A 33 17.35 45.24 -45.48
N SER A 34 18.68 45.18 -45.58
CA SER A 34 19.41 44.71 -46.75
C SER A 34 19.07 43.22 -46.97
N ALA A 35 18.27 42.95 -47.99
CA ALA A 35 17.95 41.61 -48.46
C ALA A 35 19.22 40.93 -49.01
N LYS A 36 19.88 40.11 -48.18
CA LYS A 36 20.77 39.06 -48.68
C LYS A 36 19.88 37.94 -49.22
N MET A 37 19.80 37.83 -50.55
CA MET A 37 19.28 36.65 -51.25
C MET A 37 20.08 35.43 -50.80
N GLY A 38 19.46 34.64 -49.92
CA GLY A 38 19.96 33.33 -49.51
C GLY A 38 19.86 32.35 -50.68
N ALA A 39 20.92 31.56 -50.86
CA ALA A 39 21.01 30.49 -51.84
C ALA A 39 19.82 29.52 -51.72
N ALA A 40 19.39 28.97 -52.85
CA ALA A 40 18.37 27.93 -52.91
C ALA A 40 18.74 26.77 -51.98
N PRO A 41 17.80 26.25 -51.15
CA PRO A 41 18.08 25.10 -50.31
C PRO A 41 18.47 23.93 -51.20
N ALA A 42 19.61 23.31 -50.90
CA ALA A 42 20.05 22.09 -51.55
C ALA A 42 18.94 21.03 -51.43
N ASP A 43 18.64 20.34 -52.53
CA ASP A 43 17.69 19.23 -52.58
C ASP A 43 18.15 18.13 -51.61
N GLU A 44 17.63 18.12 -50.38
CA GLU A 44 17.87 17.03 -49.44
C GLU A 44 17.15 15.78 -49.96
N GLU A 45 17.93 14.83 -50.48
CA GLU A 45 17.38 13.55 -50.90
C GLU A 45 16.62 12.88 -49.75
N PRO A 46 15.36 12.45 -49.98
CA PRO A 46 14.57 11.82 -48.95
C PRO A 46 15.28 10.58 -48.39
N LEU A 47 15.38 10.50 -47.05
CA LEU A 47 15.96 9.34 -46.37
C LEU A 47 15.39 8.02 -46.93
N PRO A 48 16.24 7.01 -47.22
CA PRO A 48 15.82 5.68 -47.63
C PRO A 48 14.73 5.11 -46.72
N MET A 49 13.73 4.44 -47.29
CA MET A 49 12.57 3.90 -46.57
C MET A 49 12.95 3.07 -45.32
N GLY A 50 14.03 2.28 -45.40
CA GLY A 50 14.55 1.53 -44.25
C GLY A 50 15.02 2.41 -43.08
N LYS A 51 15.67 3.55 -43.35
CA LYS A 51 16.09 4.50 -42.31
C LYS A 51 14.88 5.16 -41.65
N ARG A 52 13.81 5.44 -42.41
CA ARG A 52 12.56 6.01 -41.86
C ARG A 52 11.86 5.02 -40.92
N ILE A 53 11.82 3.74 -41.26
CA ILE A 53 11.25 2.70 -40.40
C ILE A 53 12.05 2.55 -39.11
N LEU A 54 13.39 2.45 -39.21
CA LEU A 54 14.25 2.35 -38.03
C LEU A 54 14.13 3.58 -37.12
N LEU A 55 14.08 4.79 -37.71
CA LEU A 55 13.86 6.02 -36.95
C LEU A 55 12.50 6.00 -36.25
N GLY A 56 11.44 5.59 -36.96
CA GLY A 56 10.11 5.44 -36.37
C GLY A 56 10.08 4.46 -35.18
N LEU A 57 10.71 3.29 -35.32
CA LEU A 57 10.83 2.32 -34.22
C LEU A 57 11.64 2.88 -33.04
N ALA A 58 12.73 3.59 -33.30
CA ALA A 58 13.54 4.21 -32.25
C ALA A 58 12.75 5.29 -31.49
N VAL A 59 11.98 6.14 -32.19
CA VAL A 59 11.10 7.12 -31.57
C VAL A 59 10.02 6.44 -30.71
N LEU A 60 9.39 5.38 -31.21
CA LEU A 60 8.40 4.63 -30.44
C LEU A 60 9.00 4.00 -29.18
N LEU A 61 10.18 3.42 -29.26
CA LEU A 61 10.88 2.87 -28.10
C LEU A 61 11.21 3.96 -27.07
N LEU A 62 11.73 5.10 -27.52
CA LEU A 62 12.03 6.23 -26.65
C LEU A 62 10.77 6.75 -25.93
N MET A 63 9.67 6.89 -26.66
CA MET A 63 8.38 7.30 -26.09
C MET A 63 7.87 6.29 -25.04
N ALA A 64 8.03 4.98 -25.30
CA ALA A 64 7.66 3.94 -24.35
C ALA A 64 8.50 4.02 -23.06
N VAL A 65 9.82 4.20 -23.18
CA VAL A 65 10.73 4.36 -22.04
C VAL A 65 10.40 5.63 -21.23
N LEU A 66 10.15 6.76 -21.90
CA LEU A 66 9.74 8.00 -21.25
C LEU A 66 8.40 7.84 -20.53
N GLY A 67 7.44 7.16 -21.15
CA GLY A 67 6.15 6.85 -20.52
C GLY A 67 6.30 6.00 -19.25
N LEU A 68 7.14 4.95 -19.30
CA LEU A 68 7.44 4.12 -18.13
C LEU A 68 8.13 4.92 -17.02
N ALA A 69 9.16 5.69 -17.36
CA ALA A 69 9.88 6.53 -16.40
C ALA A 69 8.98 7.56 -15.73
N MET A 70 8.07 8.18 -16.50
CA MET A 70 7.07 9.11 -15.96
C MET A 70 6.08 8.39 -15.03
N GLY A 71 5.62 7.19 -15.40
CA GLY A 71 4.73 6.37 -14.56
C GLY A 71 5.37 5.99 -13.22
N VAL A 72 6.64 5.55 -13.25
CA VAL A 72 7.43 5.23 -12.05
C VAL A 72 7.67 6.48 -11.21
N GLY A 73 8.07 7.59 -11.84
CA GLY A 73 8.28 8.87 -11.15
C GLY A 73 7.00 9.40 -10.47
N TRP A 74 5.85 9.27 -11.12
CA TRP A 74 4.56 9.63 -10.54
C TRP A 74 4.20 8.74 -9.35
N ALA A 75 4.47 7.43 -9.43
CA ALA A 75 4.25 6.52 -8.31
C ALA A 75 5.10 6.88 -7.09
N HIS A 76 6.39 7.19 -7.29
CA HIS A 76 7.26 7.69 -6.22
C HIS A 76 6.72 8.99 -5.60
N LEU A 77 6.27 9.94 -6.43
CA LEU A 77 5.72 11.20 -5.94
C LEU A 77 4.44 10.98 -5.12
N ALA A 78 3.52 10.15 -5.60
CA ALA A 78 2.28 9.83 -4.91
C ALA A 78 2.54 9.18 -3.54
N ILE A 79 3.54 8.31 -3.43
CA ILE A 79 3.93 7.68 -2.17
C ILE A 79 4.56 8.70 -1.22
N ARG A 80 5.48 9.53 -1.70
CA ARG A 80 6.18 10.54 -0.88
C ARG A 80 5.27 11.63 -0.32
N GLN A 81 4.17 11.92 -0.99
CA GLN A 81 3.17 12.86 -0.50
C GLN A 81 2.46 12.35 0.75
N GLU A 82 2.52 11.05 1.04
CA GLU A 82 1.89 10.47 2.21
C GLU A 82 2.79 10.57 3.44
N ARG A 83 2.37 11.47 4.33
CA ARG A 83 3.06 11.82 5.58
C ARG A 83 2.08 11.93 6.74
N ALA A 84 1.12 11.01 6.79
CA ALA A 84 0.21 10.92 7.93
C ALA A 84 1.01 10.83 9.24
N PRO A 85 0.63 11.58 10.29
CA PRO A 85 1.32 11.51 11.57
C PRO A 85 1.15 10.12 12.17
N LEU A 86 2.21 9.61 12.81
CA LEU A 86 2.15 8.35 13.55
C LEU A 86 1.62 8.62 14.96
N PRO A 87 0.72 7.78 15.51
CA PRO A 87 0.32 7.89 16.90
C PRO A 87 1.47 7.49 17.82
N ARG A 88 1.49 7.98 19.06
CA ARG A 88 2.51 7.53 20.02
C ARG A 88 2.19 6.10 20.46
N ALA A 89 3.21 5.36 20.90
CA ALA A 89 3.00 3.99 21.40
C ALA A 89 2.00 3.93 22.56
N GLU A 90 2.00 4.95 23.44
CA GLU A 90 1.01 5.08 24.52
C GLU A 90 -0.42 5.27 24.02
N ASP A 91 -0.62 5.98 22.90
CA ASP A 91 -1.95 6.20 22.32
C ASP A 91 -2.51 4.87 21.77
N VAL A 92 -1.64 4.03 21.20
CA VAL A 92 -1.97 2.67 20.74
C VAL A 92 -2.33 1.75 21.93
N LEU A 93 -1.68 1.88 23.07
CA LEU A 93 -2.05 1.09 24.25
C LEU A 93 -3.35 1.58 24.89
N ALA A 94 -3.54 2.90 24.95
CA ALA A 94 -4.75 3.51 25.50
C ALA A 94 -6.00 3.19 24.67
N SER A 95 -5.86 2.94 23.37
CA SER A 95 -6.97 2.54 22.50
C SER A 95 -7.54 1.15 22.81
N ALA A 96 -6.90 0.38 23.67
CA ALA A 96 -7.38 -0.92 24.12
C ALA A 96 -8.53 -0.85 25.15
N ALA A 97 -9.06 0.34 25.44
CA ALA A 97 -10.20 0.54 26.34
C ALA A 97 -11.51 -0.07 25.77
N GLY A 98 -12.44 -0.44 26.67
CA GLY A 98 -13.78 -0.94 26.33
C GLY A 98 -13.88 -2.46 26.14
N ASP A 99 -14.97 -3.09 26.57
CA ASP A 99 -14.98 -4.56 26.74
C ASP A 99 -15.13 -5.37 25.45
N ASP A 100 -15.83 -4.83 24.44
CA ASP A 100 -16.04 -5.49 23.15
C ASP A 100 -14.78 -5.41 22.27
N ARG A 101 -14.23 -6.58 21.92
CA ARG A 101 -12.97 -6.74 21.17
C ARG A 101 -12.82 -8.16 20.63
N PRO A 102 -11.91 -8.43 19.67
CA PRO A 102 -11.61 -9.78 19.25
C PRO A 102 -11.23 -10.67 20.45
N VAL A 103 -11.71 -11.90 20.46
CA VAL A 103 -11.36 -12.95 21.43
C VAL A 103 -10.37 -13.97 20.86
N ALA A 104 -10.16 -13.94 19.54
CA ALA A 104 -9.14 -14.74 18.89
C ALA A 104 -8.55 -14.03 17.67
N ILE A 105 -7.31 -14.39 17.36
CA ILE A 105 -6.62 -14.07 16.12
C ILE A 105 -6.02 -15.36 15.56
N SER A 106 -6.09 -15.53 14.25
CA SER A 106 -5.41 -16.61 13.52
C SER A 106 -4.94 -16.11 12.17
N TRP A 107 -4.15 -16.91 11.45
CA TRP A 107 -3.77 -16.59 10.07
C TRP A 107 -3.92 -17.79 9.14
N ILE A 108 -4.30 -17.52 7.90
CA ILE A 108 -4.42 -18.49 6.81
C ILE A 108 -3.36 -18.13 5.77
N ASN A 109 -2.42 -19.03 5.49
CA ASN A 109 -1.51 -18.83 4.38
C ASN A 109 -2.18 -19.25 3.07
N THR A 110 -2.29 -18.34 2.10
CA THR A 110 -2.93 -18.64 0.80
C THR A 110 -1.93 -19.10 -0.26
N ALA A 111 -0.67 -18.69 -0.13
CA ALA A 111 0.43 -19.12 -0.97
C ALA A 111 1.76 -18.91 -0.25
N ARG A 112 2.81 -19.61 -0.68
CA ARG A 112 4.16 -19.36 -0.20
C ARG A 112 5.24 -19.59 -1.24
N GLN A 113 6.35 -18.87 -1.11
CA GLN A 113 7.49 -19.00 -2.01
C GLN A 113 8.82 -18.91 -1.26
N ALA A 114 9.62 -19.99 -1.29
CA ALA A 114 10.97 -19.95 -0.77
C ALA A 114 11.86 -19.12 -1.70
N MET A 115 12.64 -18.18 -1.15
CA MET A 115 13.47 -17.29 -1.97
C MET A 115 14.68 -16.74 -1.19
N PRO A 116 15.73 -16.26 -1.89
CA PRO A 116 16.87 -15.64 -1.23
C PRO A 116 16.46 -14.38 -0.47
N ARG A 117 17.04 -14.16 0.71
CA ARG A 117 16.81 -12.94 1.50
C ARG A 117 17.23 -11.67 0.77
N SER A 118 18.24 -11.75 -0.08
CA SER A 118 18.71 -10.64 -0.92
C SER A 118 17.66 -10.09 -1.89
N ALA A 119 16.54 -10.80 -2.10
CA ALA A 119 15.42 -10.32 -2.88
C ALA A 119 14.46 -9.42 -2.09
N VAL A 120 14.50 -9.47 -0.75
CA VAL A 120 13.57 -8.74 0.14
C VAL A 120 14.29 -7.82 1.14
N LEU A 121 15.60 -7.99 1.33
CA LEU A 121 16.45 -7.15 2.17
C LEU A 121 17.70 -6.72 1.40
N ASP A 122 18.21 -5.53 1.72
CA ASP A 122 19.50 -5.07 1.23
C ASP A 122 20.63 -6.03 1.65
N GLN A 123 21.22 -6.72 0.66
CA GLN A 123 22.25 -7.73 0.89
C GLN A 123 23.51 -7.17 1.56
N GLY A 124 23.87 -5.90 1.29
CA GLY A 124 25.07 -5.28 1.86
C GLY A 124 24.93 -4.93 3.34
N ARG A 125 23.69 -4.90 3.84
CA ARG A 125 23.36 -4.52 5.22
C ARG A 125 22.72 -5.65 6.04
N ASP A 126 22.23 -6.71 5.39
CA ASP A 126 21.66 -7.88 6.07
C ASP A 126 22.73 -8.61 6.89
N PRO A 127 22.61 -8.70 8.23
CA PRO A 127 23.57 -9.43 9.05
C PRO A 127 23.46 -10.95 8.87
N ASN A 128 22.36 -11.46 8.29
CA ASN A 128 22.07 -12.88 8.16
C ASN A 128 21.68 -13.29 6.71
N PRO A 129 22.48 -12.96 5.67
CA PRO A 129 22.05 -13.09 4.27
C PRO A 129 21.82 -14.53 3.81
N GLY A 130 22.42 -15.51 4.50
CA GLY A 130 22.27 -16.94 4.21
C GLY A 130 21.10 -17.63 4.93
N ARG A 131 20.38 -16.94 5.81
CA ARG A 131 19.26 -17.55 6.53
C ARG A 131 18.13 -17.90 5.55
N PRO A 132 17.50 -19.09 5.64
CA PRO A 132 16.35 -19.42 4.81
C PRO A 132 15.23 -18.40 4.98
N TYR A 133 14.56 -18.07 3.88
CA TYR A 133 13.39 -17.19 3.87
C TYR A 133 12.30 -17.79 2.99
N VAL A 134 11.08 -17.78 3.53
CA VAL A 134 9.88 -18.20 2.84
C VAL A 134 8.90 -17.05 2.91
N MET A 135 8.61 -16.48 1.74
CA MET A 135 7.59 -15.46 1.59
C MET A 135 6.22 -16.10 1.73
N SER A 136 5.53 -15.84 2.84
CA SER A 136 4.12 -16.21 3.05
C SER A 136 3.19 -15.15 2.46
N HIS A 137 1.97 -15.52 2.07
CA HIS A 137 0.91 -14.59 1.66
C HIS A 137 -0.33 -14.82 2.55
N PRO A 138 -0.29 -14.31 3.80
CA PRO A 138 -1.28 -14.62 4.81
C PRO A 138 -2.52 -13.73 4.68
N VAL A 139 -3.62 -14.25 5.21
CA VAL A 139 -4.79 -13.51 5.63
C VAL A 139 -4.92 -13.64 7.13
N PHE A 140 -5.11 -12.54 7.85
CA PHE A 140 -5.37 -12.60 9.29
C PHE A 140 -6.86 -12.60 9.55
N VAL A 141 -7.29 -13.45 10.48
CA VAL A 141 -8.70 -13.61 10.86
C VAL A 141 -8.84 -13.18 12.32
N LEU A 142 -9.64 -12.14 12.55
CA LEU A 142 -10.00 -11.66 13.88
C LEU A 142 -11.44 -12.09 14.18
N GLU A 143 -11.65 -12.71 15.34
CA GLU A 143 -12.95 -13.26 15.74
C GLU A 143 -13.42 -12.63 17.05
N TRP A 144 -14.70 -12.23 17.11
CA TRP A 144 -15.35 -11.75 18.33
C TRP A 144 -16.21 -12.84 18.97
N SER A 145 -16.62 -12.61 20.22
CA SER A 145 -17.47 -13.53 20.99
C SER A 145 -18.86 -13.75 20.40
N ASP A 146 -19.37 -12.82 19.61
CA ASP A 146 -20.63 -12.96 18.85
C ASP A 146 -20.46 -13.76 17.55
N GLY A 147 -19.23 -14.19 17.26
CA GLY A 147 -18.87 -15.01 16.12
C GLY A 147 -18.59 -14.24 14.83
N ARG A 148 -18.67 -12.91 14.78
CA ARG A 148 -18.32 -12.14 13.57
C ARG A 148 -16.82 -12.22 13.30
N LEU A 149 -16.47 -12.24 12.01
CA LEU A 149 -15.08 -12.25 11.56
C LEU A 149 -14.72 -10.96 10.82
N LEU A 150 -13.56 -10.40 11.11
CA LEU A 150 -12.88 -9.40 10.30
C LEU A 150 -11.67 -10.04 9.64
N LEU A 151 -11.53 -9.90 8.32
CA LEU A 151 -10.33 -10.33 7.61
C LEU A 151 -9.41 -9.15 7.36
N VAL A 152 -8.12 -9.36 7.59
CA VAL A 152 -7.04 -8.47 7.16
C VAL A 152 -6.36 -9.10 5.96
N ASP A 153 -6.48 -8.45 4.81
CA ASP A 153 -6.14 -8.96 3.48
C ASP A 153 -6.97 -10.19 3.05
N THR A 154 -6.84 -10.62 1.80
CA THR A 154 -7.52 -11.81 1.24
C THR A 154 -6.58 -12.75 0.49
N GLY A 155 -5.29 -12.42 0.43
CA GLY A 155 -4.28 -13.26 -0.21
C GLY A 155 -4.57 -13.47 -1.70
N MET A 156 -4.24 -14.65 -2.19
CA MET A 156 -4.46 -15.06 -3.59
C MET A 156 -5.16 -16.40 -3.70
N ASP A 157 -5.86 -16.62 -4.81
CA ASP A 157 -6.24 -17.95 -5.25
C ASP A 157 -5.05 -18.69 -5.90
N ARG A 158 -5.32 -19.92 -6.38
CA ARG A 158 -4.29 -20.76 -6.99
C ARG A 158 -3.68 -20.14 -8.26
N GLU A 159 -4.51 -19.58 -9.13
CA GLU A 159 -4.05 -19.02 -10.41
C GLU A 159 -3.29 -17.71 -10.19
N GLY A 160 -3.84 -16.82 -9.35
CA GLY A 160 -3.21 -15.58 -8.92
C GLY A 160 -1.84 -15.81 -8.30
N ALA A 161 -1.73 -16.78 -7.38
CA ALA A 161 -0.45 -17.12 -6.76
C ALA A 161 0.61 -17.59 -7.78
N LEU A 162 0.24 -18.49 -8.69
CA LEU A 162 1.17 -18.98 -9.72
C LEU A 162 1.59 -17.86 -10.69
N ALA A 163 0.65 -17.00 -11.08
CA ALA A 163 0.94 -15.85 -11.94
C ALA A 163 1.86 -14.84 -11.24
N PHE A 164 1.63 -14.56 -9.96
CA PHE A 164 2.43 -13.66 -9.14
C PHE A 164 3.85 -14.18 -8.91
N GLY A 165 4.01 -15.47 -8.57
CA GLY A 165 5.30 -16.05 -8.22
C GLY A 165 6.23 -16.31 -9.41
N LYS A 166 5.69 -16.44 -10.63
CA LYS A 166 6.48 -16.80 -11.83
C LYS A 166 7.55 -15.74 -12.20
N PRO A 167 7.25 -14.43 -12.22
CA PRO A 167 8.28 -13.40 -12.37
C PRO A 167 9.36 -13.48 -11.28
N ILE A 168 8.96 -13.68 -10.02
CA ILE A 168 9.89 -13.74 -8.87
C ILE A 168 10.83 -14.95 -9.00
N GLN A 169 10.30 -16.11 -9.39
CA GLN A 169 11.10 -17.28 -9.72
C GLN A 169 12.13 -16.98 -10.83
N SER A 170 11.71 -16.28 -11.88
CA SER A 170 12.55 -16.03 -13.06
C SER A 170 13.59 -14.92 -12.86
N LEU A 171 13.32 -13.95 -11.97
CA LEU A 171 14.12 -12.73 -11.83
C LEU A 171 14.88 -12.64 -10.51
N ALA A 172 14.38 -13.28 -9.44
CA ALA A 172 14.91 -13.15 -8.08
C ALA A 172 15.43 -14.48 -7.49
N GLY A 173 15.51 -15.54 -8.31
CA GLY A 173 16.05 -16.84 -7.88
C GLY A 173 15.16 -17.58 -6.86
N ALA A 174 13.87 -17.25 -6.81
CA ALA A 174 12.92 -17.94 -5.96
C ALA A 174 12.62 -19.36 -6.47
N GLN A 175 12.19 -20.24 -5.56
CA GLN A 175 11.62 -21.53 -5.91
C GLN A 175 10.24 -21.36 -6.54
N PRO A 176 9.66 -22.40 -7.17
CA PRO A 176 8.27 -22.35 -7.63
C PRO A 176 7.31 -21.99 -6.49
N MET A 177 6.34 -21.11 -6.78
CA MET A 177 5.28 -20.75 -5.84
C MET A 177 4.43 -21.98 -5.48
N ALA A 178 4.18 -22.16 -4.19
CA ALA A 178 3.27 -23.17 -3.67
C ALA A 178 1.92 -22.52 -3.31
N PRO A 179 0.89 -22.62 -4.17
CA PRO A 179 -0.46 -22.19 -3.83
C PRO A 179 -1.09 -23.13 -2.79
N LEU A 180 -1.69 -22.57 -1.75
CA LEU A 180 -2.32 -23.28 -0.63
C LEU A 180 -3.85 -23.16 -0.63
N GLY A 181 -4.41 -22.43 -1.59
CA GLY A 181 -5.85 -22.29 -1.80
C GLY A 181 -6.40 -20.95 -1.32
N PRO A 182 -7.56 -20.54 -1.86
CA PRO A 182 -8.17 -19.25 -1.54
C PRO A 182 -8.69 -19.24 -0.10
N VAL A 183 -8.67 -18.06 0.53
CA VAL A 183 -9.15 -17.87 1.91
C VAL A 183 -10.57 -18.38 2.14
N ALA A 184 -11.45 -18.27 1.12
CA ALA A 184 -12.84 -18.71 1.20
C ALA A 184 -12.98 -20.23 1.43
N GLU A 185 -12.11 -21.03 0.81
CA GLU A 185 -12.08 -22.48 0.98
C GLU A 185 -11.53 -22.84 2.36
N ARG A 186 -10.43 -22.19 2.75
CA ARG A 186 -9.72 -22.43 4.01
C ARG A 186 -10.54 -22.03 5.25
N LEU A 187 -11.38 -21.01 5.13
CA LEU A 187 -12.37 -20.66 6.16
C LEU A 187 -13.50 -21.69 6.27
N GLY A 188 -13.72 -22.53 5.25
CA GLY A 188 -14.80 -23.50 5.24
C GLY A 188 -16.17 -22.85 5.51
N PRO A 189 -17.02 -23.44 6.37
CA PRO A 189 -18.30 -22.85 6.77
C PRO A 189 -18.17 -21.49 7.48
N ALA A 190 -17.04 -21.19 8.12
CA ALA A 190 -16.85 -19.95 8.88
C ALA A 190 -16.87 -18.70 7.99
N ARG A 191 -16.65 -18.83 6.67
CA ARG A 191 -16.75 -17.72 5.71
C ARG A 191 -18.09 -16.98 5.77
N ALA A 192 -19.17 -17.68 6.14
CA ALA A 192 -20.50 -17.07 6.28
C ALA A 192 -20.56 -16.03 7.42
N ARG A 193 -19.57 -16.04 8.33
CA ARG A 193 -19.45 -15.09 9.45
C ARG A 193 -18.55 -13.88 9.13
N VAL A 194 -17.95 -13.83 7.95
CA VAL A 194 -17.16 -12.68 7.51
C VAL A 194 -18.08 -11.47 7.43
N ALA A 195 -17.78 -10.48 8.27
CA ALA A 195 -18.61 -9.30 8.46
C ALA A 195 -17.90 -8.01 7.99
N GLY A 196 -16.61 -8.06 7.66
CA GLY A 196 -15.83 -6.91 7.24
C GLY A 196 -14.47 -7.31 6.67
N LEU A 197 -13.89 -6.40 5.88
CA LEU A 197 -12.54 -6.52 5.33
C LEU A 197 -11.75 -5.24 5.62
N VAL A 198 -10.45 -5.39 5.85
CA VAL A 198 -9.48 -4.30 5.83
C VAL A 198 -8.24 -4.79 5.09
N PHE A 199 -7.62 -3.93 4.29
CA PHE A 199 -6.43 -4.29 3.53
C PHE A 199 -5.22 -3.52 4.05
N THR A 200 -4.09 -4.19 4.26
CA THR A 200 -2.84 -3.50 4.60
C THR A 200 -2.44 -2.57 3.46
N HIS A 201 -2.63 -3.01 2.21
CA HIS A 201 -2.54 -2.20 1.00
C HIS A 201 -3.15 -2.94 -0.20
N LEU A 202 -3.14 -2.30 -1.38
CA LEU A 202 -3.84 -2.82 -2.57
C LEU A 202 -2.90 -3.42 -3.63
N HIS A 203 -1.80 -4.06 -3.22
CA HIS A 203 -1.11 -4.97 -4.13
C HIS A 203 -1.93 -6.24 -4.35
N VAL A 204 -1.71 -6.89 -5.50
CA VAL A 204 -2.52 -8.01 -5.95
C VAL A 204 -2.48 -9.16 -4.95
N ASP A 205 -1.32 -9.45 -4.39
CA ASP A 205 -1.11 -10.56 -3.45
C ASP A 205 -1.79 -10.37 -2.09
N HIS A 206 -2.32 -9.18 -1.80
CA HIS A 206 -3.14 -8.91 -0.62
C HIS A 206 -4.64 -8.90 -0.91
N VAL A 207 -5.05 -8.75 -2.18
CA VAL A 207 -6.44 -8.43 -2.57
C VAL A 207 -7.06 -9.48 -3.48
N GLU A 208 -6.28 -10.22 -4.26
CA GLU A 208 -6.77 -11.07 -5.34
C GLU A 208 -7.83 -12.08 -4.89
N GLY A 209 -7.65 -12.71 -3.72
CA GLY A 209 -8.60 -13.65 -3.15
C GLY A 209 -9.99 -13.09 -2.83
N VAL A 210 -10.22 -11.77 -2.91
CA VAL A 210 -11.52 -11.13 -2.64
C VAL A 210 -12.61 -11.61 -3.60
N GLY A 211 -12.26 -11.94 -4.85
CA GLY A 211 -13.22 -12.44 -5.82
C GLY A 211 -13.82 -13.79 -5.40
N ALA A 212 -12.95 -14.74 -5.04
CA ALA A 212 -13.34 -16.05 -4.54
C ALA A 212 -14.13 -15.94 -3.22
N LEU A 213 -13.72 -15.03 -2.33
CA LEU A 213 -14.47 -14.76 -1.09
C LEU A 213 -15.87 -14.22 -1.38
N CYS A 214 -16.00 -13.21 -2.24
CA CYS A 214 -17.29 -12.61 -2.57
C CYS A 214 -18.24 -13.56 -3.29
N ALA A 215 -17.72 -14.51 -4.07
CA ALA A 215 -18.53 -15.56 -4.66
C ALA A 215 -19.09 -16.55 -3.61
N ALA A 216 -18.45 -16.62 -2.44
CA ALA A 216 -18.71 -17.62 -1.42
C ALA A 216 -19.47 -17.10 -0.18
N ILE A 217 -19.69 -15.78 -0.09
CA ILE A 217 -20.48 -15.14 0.98
C ILE A 217 -21.76 -14.50 0.42
N ALA A 218 -22.82 -14.50 1.21
CA ALA A 218 -24.15 -14.06 0.74
C ALA A 218 -24.37 -12.56 0.86
N GLN A 219 -23.71 -11.90 1.81
CA GLN A 219 -23.98 -10.50 2.15
C GLN A 219 -22.77 -9.63 1.81
N PRO A 220 -23.00 -8.42 1.26
CA PRO A 220 -21.91 -7.47 1.10
C PRO A 220 -21.40 -6.97 2.46
N VAL A 221 -20.09 -6.84 2.58
CA VAL A 221 -19.36 -6.44 3.78
C VAL A 221 -18.66 -5.10 3.58
N PRO A 222 -18.54 -4.26 4.63
CA PRO A 222 -17.71 -3.06 4.59
C PRO A 222 -16.25 -3.41 4.30
N VAL A 223 -15.61 -2.58 3.48
CA VAL A 223 -14.16 -2.60 3.25
C VAL A 223 -13.56 -1.29 3.74
N PHE A 224 -12.84 -1.34 4.85
CA PHE A 224 -12.31 -0.16 5.52
C PHE A 224 -10.99 0.29 4.89
N MET A 225 -10.92 1.54 4.47
CA MET A 225 -9.75 2.13 3.81
C MET A 225 -9.54 3.57 4.28
N THR A 226 -8.30 3.96 4.51
CA THR A 226 -7.92 5.38 4.55
C THR A 226 -8.21 6.07 3.21
N ALA A 227 -8.37 7.39 3.23
CA ALA A 227 -8.56 8.18 2.01
C ALA A 227 -7.42 7.95 0.99
N ALA A 228 -6.17 7.87 1.46
CA ALA A 228 -5.02 7.59 0.59
C ALA A 228 -5.14 6.23 -0.12
N GLN A 229 -5.52 5.17 0.60
CA GLN A 229 -5.71 3.84 0.00
C GLN A 229 -6.84 3.80 -1.03
N ARG A 230 -7.95 4.49 -0.74
CA ARG A 230 -9.11 4.54 -1.63
C ARG A 230 -8.86 5.37 -2.88
N GLU A 231 -8.23 6.53 -2.74
CA GLU A 231 -8.27 7.58 -3.77
C GLU A 231 -6.97 7.72 -4.54
N ARG A 232 -5.82 7.40 -3.93
CA ARG A 232 -4.49 7.73 -4.46
C ARG A 232 -3.77 6.51 -5.03
N SER A 233 -4.48 5.75 -5.85
CA SER A 233 -3.91 4.58 -6.50
C SER A 233 -2.86 4.96 -7.54
N ASN A 234 -1.78 4.18 -7.64
CA ASN A 234 -0.78 4.26 -8.70
C ASN A 234 -0.79 2.96 -9.52
N TYR A 235 0.18 2.76 -10.42
CA TYR A 235 0.18 1.56 -11.27
C TYR A 235 0.34 0.25 -10.51
N SER A 236 0.96 0.24 -9.32
CA SER A 236 1.14 -0.98 -8.52
C SER A 236 -0.11 -1.33 -7.72
N THR A 237 -0.91 -0.34 -7.30
CA THR A 237 -2.14 -0.56 -6.51
C THR A 237 -3.43 -0.55 -7.32
N LEU A 238 -3.41 -0.01 -8.54
CA LEU A 238 -4.60 0.03 -9.41
C LEU A 238 -5.17 -1.36 -9.75
N PRO A 239 -4.35 -2.40 -9.99
CA PRO A 239 -4.88 -3.76 -10.18
C PRO A 239 -5.68 -4.27 -8.97
N GLY A 240 -5.16 -4.14 -7.75
CA GLY A 240 -5.86 -4.52 -6.52
C GLY A 240 -7.14 -3.72 -6.32
N ARG A 241 -7.10 -2.40 -6.54
CA ARG A 241 -8.32 -1.56 -6.48
C ARG A 241 -9.40 -2.03 -7.46
N ARG A 242 -9.03 -2.37 -8.70
CA ARG A 242 -9.97 -2.89 -9.71
C ARG A 242 -10.57 -4.23 -9.31
N LEU A 243 -9.84 -5.08 -8.60
CA LEU A 243 -10.36 -6.33 -8.06
C LEU A 243 -11.47 -6.04 -7.03
N LEU A 244 -11.24 -5.08 -6.13
CA LEU A 244 -12.27 -4.64 -5.18
C LEU A 244 -13.49 -4.04 -5.87
N GLU A 245 -13.31 -3.13 -6.83
CA GLU A 245 -14.41 -2.49 -7.57
C GLU A 245 -15.28 -3.50 -8.33
N LYS A 246 -14.71 -4.63 -8.75
CA LYS A 246 -15.44 -5.73 -9.41
C LYS A 246 -16.08 -6.72 -8.44
N ALA A 247 -15.62 -6.76 -7.20
CA ALA A 247 -16.04 -7.75 -6.23
C ALA A 247 -17.44 -7.42 -5.69
N SER A 248 -18.41 -8.29 -5.98
CA SER A 248 -19.85 -8.07 -5.73
C SER A 248 -20.23 -7.85 -4.26
N CYS A 249 -19.41 -8.35 -3.32
CA CYS A 249 -19.68 -8.29 -1.89
C CYS A 249 -18.98 -7.12 -1.19
N THR A 250 -18.29 -6.21 -1.90
CA THR A 250 -17.53 -5.14 -1.25
C THR A 250 -18.33 -3.84 -1.15
N LYS A 251 -18.28 -3.19 0.03
CA LYS A 251 -18.83 -1.84 0.26
C LYS A 251 -17.73 -0.95 0.82
N PRO A 252 -17.06 -0.10 0.01
CA PRO A 252 -15.99 0.76 0.49
C PRO A 252 -16.45 1.71 1.59
N VAL A 253 -15.70 1.76 2.69
CA VAL A 253 -15.88 2.70 3.80
C VAL A 253 -14.59 3.48 3.98
N THR A 254 -14.66 4.81 3.80
CA THR A 254 -13.53 5.67 4.10
C THR A 254 -13.42 5.86 5.60
N LEU A 255 -12.23 5.60 6.14
CA LEU A 255 -11.90 5.87 7.52
C LEU A 255 -11.62 7.36 7.71
N GLU A 256 -12.26 7.94 8.71
CA GLU A 256 -12.09 9.33 9.14
C GLU A 256 -11.60 9.35 10.59
N GLY A 257 -10.75 10.32 10.95
CA GLY A 257 -10.23 10.42 12.32
C GLY A 257 -8.79 10.92 12.41
N GLY A 258 -8.24 10.79 13.62
CA GLY A 258 -6.86 11.12 13.95
C GLY A 258 -5.84 10.08 13.47
N PRO A 259 -4.63 10.03 14.05
CA PRO A 259 -3.56 9.13 13.60
C PRO A 259 -3.88 7.63 13.79
N LEU A 260 -4.93 7.31 14.53
CA LEU A 260 -5.43 5.96 14.79
C LEU A 260 -6.92 5.90 14.45
N PHE A 261 -7.27 5.19 13.39
CA PHE A 261 -8.62 5.10 12.83
C PHE A 261 -9.34 3.88 13.38
N GLN A 262 -10.46 4.07 14.08
CA GLN A 262 -11.29 2.96 14.56
C GLN A 262 -12.16 2.39 13.44
N LEU A 263 -12.33 1.06 13.40
CA LEU A 263 -13.23 0.41 12.46
C LEU A 263 -14.65 0.31 13.05
N ALA A 264 -15.62 0.93 12.39
CA ALA A 264 -17.02 0.88 12.81
C ALA A 264 -17.52 -0.58 12.79
N GLY A 265 -18.11 -1.04 13.90
CA GLY A 265 -18.57 -2.44 14.05
C GLY A 265 -17.49 -3.44 14.46
N PHE A 266 -16.23 -3.00 14.58
CA PHE A 266 -15.08 -3.84 14.97
C PHE A 266 -14.27 -3.16 16.09
N PRO A 267 -14.88 -2.95 17.28
CA PRO A 267 -14.16 -2.36 18.41
C PRO A 267 -12.95 -3.24 18.80
N GLY A 268 -11.89 -2.59 19.28
CA GLY A 268 -10.60 -3.22 19.53
C GLY A 268 -9.69 -3.34 18.30
N VAL A 269 -10.16 -2.93 17.11
CA VAL A 269 -9.34 -2.89 15.88
C VAL A 269 -9.23 -1.47 15.35
N PHE A 270 -8.00 -1.11 15.00
CA PHE A 270 -7.64 0.21 14.50
C PHE A 270 -6.72 0.11 13.29
N VAL A 271 -6.68 1.18 12.50
CA VAL A 271 -5.76 1.36 11.38
C VAL A 271 -4.86 2.56 11.66
N ILE A 272 -3.58 2.43 11.36
CA ILE A 272 -2.63 3.54 11.29
C ILE A 272 -2.30 3.75 9.81
N ALA A 273 -2.48 4.98 9.32
CA ALA A 273 -2.05 5.33 7.98
C ALA A 273 -0.51 5.29 7.90
N ALA A 274 0.01 4.37 7.11
CA ALA A 274 1.42 4.00 7.04
C ALA A 274 1.96 4.09 5.61
N GLY A 275 1.50 5.09 4.83
CA GLY A 275 1.98 5.33 3.47
C GLY A 275 3.51 5.34 3.41
N GLY A 276 4.07 4.70 2.39
CA GLY A 276 5.52 4.51 2.22
C GLY A 276 5.87 3.34 1.31
N HIS A 277 5.24 2.19 1.50
CA HIS A 277 5.34 1.06 0.55
C HIS A 277 4.41 1.28 -0.65
N THR A 278 3.19 1.71 -0.37
CA THR A 278 2.23 2.27 -1.33
C THR A 278 1.66 3.56 -0.73
N PRO A 279 0.96 4.41 -1.51
CA PRO A 279 0.36 5.62 -0.95
C PRO A 279 -0.60 5.28 0.20
N GLY A 280 -1.41 4.24 0.01
CA GLY A 280 -2.39 3.80 0.98
C GLY A 280 -1.95 2.67 1.91
N SER A 281 -0.67 2.49 2.19
CA SER A 281 -0.26 1.44 3.13
C SER A 281 -0.80 1.71 4.54
N GLN A 282 -1.17 0.64 5.25
CA GLN A 282 -1.83 0.66 6.55
C GLN A 282 -1.17 -0.37 7.48
N ILE A 283 -0.96 0.00 8.74
CA ILE A 283 -0.70 -0.96 9.82
C ILE A 283 -2.04 -1.20 10.51
N VAL A 284 -2.43 -2.46 10.68
CA VAL A 284 -3.65 -2.82 11.41
C VAL A 284 -3.27 -3.19 12.84
N ILE A 285 -3.85 -2.49 13.81
CA ILE A 285 -3.70 -2.77 15.23
C ILE A 285 -4.91 -3.56 15.71
N ALA A 286 -4.69 -4.66 16.42
CA ALA A 286 -5.76 -5.46 17.02
C ALA A 286 -5.46 -5.75 18.50
N HIS A 287 -6.40 -5.40 19.38
CA HIS A 287 -6.37 -5.76 20.79
C HIS A 287 -7.20 -7.01 21.03
N VAL A 288 -6.54 -8.16 21.21
CA VAL A 288 -7.18 -9.47 21.26
C VAL A 288 -7.18 -10.00 22.70
N ARG A 289 -8.36 -10.40 23.18
CA ARG A 289 -8.54 -11.03 24.49
C ARG A 289 -8.36 -12.53 24.39
N GLU A 290 -7.19 -13.02 24.79
CA GLU A 290 -6.84 -14.44 24.85
C GLU A 290 -7.08 -14.97 26.27
N GLY A 291 -8.30 -15.42 26.54
CA GLY A 291 -8.73 -15.78 27.88
C GLY A 291 -8.72 -14.55 28.81
N GLU A 292 -7.94 -14.60 29.87
CA GLU A 292 -7.79 -13.48 30.81
C GLU A 292 -6.76 -12.43 30.35
N LYS A 293 -5.93 -12.75 29.35
CA LYS A 293 -4.86 -11.87 28.88
C LYS A 293 -5.33 -11.02 27.71
N LEU A 294 -4.92 -9.76 27.72
CA LEU A 294 -5.05 -8.86 26.58
C LEU A 294 -3.70 -8.74 25.89
N ARG A 295 -3.66 -9.03 24.58
CA ARG A 295 -2.49 -8.78 23.74
C ARG A 295 -2.82 -7.79 22.64
N THR A 296 -1.82 -7.02 22.25
CA THR A 296 -1.90 -6.09 21.12
C THR A 296 -1.03 -6.63 20.00
N TYR A 297 -1.61 -6.71 18.80
CA TYR A 297 -0.96 -7.14 17.58
C TYR A 297 -0.86 -5.98 16.59
N ALA A 298 0.24 -5.89 15.85
CA ALA A 298 0.40 -4.98 14.72
C ALA A 298 0.68 -5.80 13.46
N ILE A 299 -0.30 -5.87 12.56
CA ILE A 299 -0.15 -6.48 11.24
C ILE A 299 0.49 -5.44 10.31
N THR A 300 1.70 -5.72 9.87
CA THR A 300 2.56 -4.69 9.28
C THR A 300 2.34 -4.48 7.79
N GLY A 301 1.72 -5.44 7.09
CA GLY A 301 1.76 -5.48 5.63
C GLY A 301 3.20 -5.41 5.13
N ASP A 302 3.39 -4.68 4.03
CA ASP A 302 4.68 -4.59 3.31
C ASP A 302 5.55 -3.40 3.70
N ILE A 303 5.24 -2.77 4.84
CA ILE A 303 6.19 -1.86 5.50
C ILE A 303 7.52 -2.58 5.74
N VAL A 304 7.43 -3.87 6.02
CA VAL A 304 8.55 -4.79 6.20
C VAL A 304 8.10 -6.18 5.74
N ASN A 305 8.91 -6.86 4.93
CA ASN A 305 8.59 -8.21 4.45
C ASN A 305 9.31 -9.29 5.29
N GLN A 306 10.29 -8.90 6.11
CA GLN A 306 11.09 -9.80 6.93
C GLN A 306 11.51 -9.09 8.24
N ILE A 307 11.38 -9.74 9.41
CA ILE A 307 11.50 -9.08 10.73
C ILE A 307 12.82 -8.34 10.97
N ASP A 308 13.92 -8.75 10.33
CA ASP A 308 15.22 -8.08 10.41
C ASP A 308 15.22 -6.70 9.75
N GLY A 309 14.27 -6.44 8.85
CA GLY A 309 13.92 -5.09 8.42
C GLY A 309 13.63 -4.19 9.62
N VAL A 310 12.81 -4.66 10.56
CA VAL A 310 12.57 -3.93 11.82
C VAL A 310 13.78 -4.01 12.74
N ASN A 311 14.45 -5.16 12.90
CA ASN A 311 15.55 -5.32 13.86
C ASN A 311 16.81 -4.50 13.54
N TYR A 312 17.10 -4.25 12.26
CA TYR A 312 18.32 -3.54 11.85
C TYR A 312 18.04 -2.35 10.94
N ASP A 313 16.77 -1.95 10.81
CA ASP A 313 16.31 -0.87 9.93
C ASP A 313 16.81 -1.07 8.48
N LEU A 314 16.58 -2.28 7.96
CA LEU A 314 17.02 -2.68 6.63
C LEU A 314 15.94 -2.32 5.60
N PRO A 315 16.32 -1.61 4.52
CA PRO A 315 15.44 -1.41 3.38
C PRO A 315 15.40 -2.66 2.49
N LYS A 316 14.45 -2.67 1.56
CA LYS A 316 14.46 -3.59 0.42
C LYS A 316 15.58 -3.19 -0.56
N PRO A 317 15.99 -4.07 -1.50
CA PRO A 317 17.03 -3.76 -2.47
C PRO A 317 16.73 -2.50 -3.28
N PHE A 318 17.70 -1.59 -3.41
CA PHE A 318 17.49 -0.26 -4.01
C PHE A 318 16.89 -0.31 -5.42
N LEU A 319 17.41 -1.15 -6.32
CA LEU A 319 16.91 -1.24 -7.70
C LEU A 319 15.48 -1.79 -7.77
N TYR A 320 15.13 -2.70 -6.86
CA TYR A 320 13.77 -3.21 -6.72
C TYR A 320 12.82 -2.08 -6.32
N SER A 321 13.16 -1.34 -5.26
CA SER A 321 12.38 -0.20 -4.76
C SER A 321 12.33 1.00 -5.71
N LEU A 322 13.31 1.12 -6.62
CA LEU A 322 13.35 2.21 -7.60
C LEU A 322 12.47 1.92 -8.82
N LEU A 323 12.54 0.70 -9.36
CA LEU A 323 12.03 0.39 -10.70
C LEU A 323 10.80 -0.53 -10.72
N LEU A 324 10.72 -1.49 -9.79
CA LEU A 324 9.68 -2.52 -9.81
C LEU A 324 8.53 -2.13 -8.89
N VAL A 325 8.84 -1.89 -7.62
CA VAL A 325 7.88 -1.46 -6.60
C VAL A 325 8.37 -0.14 -6.04
N PRO A 326 7.88 1.00 -6.54
CA PRO A 326 8.24 2.32 -6.04
C PRO A 326 7.96 2.40 -4.56
N GLU A 327 8.94 2.83 -3.79
CA GLU A 327 8.84 2.96 -2.33
C GLU A 327 9.52 4.24 -1.84
N ASP A 328 9.09 4.69 -0.67
CA ASP A 328 9.71 5.78 0.05
C ASP A 328 10.59 5.25 1.18
N GLY A 329 11.90 5.12 0.90
CA GLY A 329 12.87 4.56 1.83
C GLY A 329 13.01 5.35 3.14
N GLU A 330 12.88 6.68 3.11
CA GLU A 330 12.95 7.53 4.30
C GLU A 330 11.74 7.26 5.20
N ARG A 331 10.55 7.32 4.61
CA ARG A 331 9.30 7.06 5.35
C ARG A 331 9.22 5.63 5.87
N LEU A 332 9.64 4.64 5.08
CA LEU A 332 9.71 3.26 5.54
C LEU A 332 10.71 3.09 6.70
N GLY A 333 11.81 3.85 6.74
CA GLY A 333 12.73 3.86 7.88
C GLY A 333 12.13 4.47 9.15
N GLU A 334 11.30 5.50 9.03
CA GLU A 334 10.49 6.00 10.15
C GLU A 334 9.53 4.92 10.65
N LEU A 335 8.80 4.28 9.74
CA LEU A 335 7.82 3.25 10.08
C LEU A 335 8.46 2.00 10.72
N ARG A 336 9.62 1.55 10.25
CA ARG A 336 10.35 0.43 10.88
C ARG A 336 10.83 0.77 12.29
N ARG A 337 11.32 2.00 12.52
CA ARG A 337 11.67 2.48 13.87
C ARG A 337 10.45 2.58 14.78
N TYR A 338 9.31 3.01 14.23
CA TYR A 338 8.04 3.04 14.95
C TYR A 338 7.53 1.65 15.33
N LEU A 339 7.56 0.68 14.39
CA LEU A 339 7.21 -0.72 14.68
C LEU A 339 8.10 -1.32 15.77
N ARG A 340 9.41 -1.00 15.74
CA ARG A 340 10.35 -1.38 16.79
C ARG A 340 9.96 -0.76 18.13
N GLU A 341 9.60 0.52 18.17
CA GLU A 341 9.13 1.20 19.38
C GLU A 341 7.88 0.53 19.96
N LEU A 342 6.88 0.21 19.12
CA LEU A 342 5.67 -0.51 19.54
C LEU A 342 6.01 -1.87 20.18
N ARG A 343 6.93 -2.62 19.58
CA ARG A 343 7.35 -3.92 20.11
C ARG A 343 8.14 -3.77 21.42
N ASP A 344 9.19 -2.95 21.40
CA ASP A 344 10.18 -2.91 22.47
C ASP A 344 9.70 -2.13 23.70
N GLN A 345 8.85 -1.10 23.52
CA GLN A 345 8.35 -0.25 24.60
C GLN A 345 6.92 -0.57 25.01
N ALA A 346 6.06 -0.96 24.06
CA ALA A 346 4.64 -1.21 24.31
C ALA A 346 4.27 -2.70 24.32
N GLY A 347 5.23 -3.61 24.08
CA GLY A 347 5.00 -5.06 24.11
C GLY A 347 4.05 -5.54 23.00
N VAL A 348 3.92 -4.77 21.92
CA VAL A 348 3.08 -5.14 20.76
C VAL A 348 3.74 -6.27 19.99
N VAL A 349 2.97 -7.31 19.66
CA VAL A 349 3.43 -8.41 18.82
C VAL A 349 3.33 -7.99 17.36
N LEU A 350 4.45 -8.01 16.64
CA LEU A 350 4.48 -7.67 15.21
C LEU A 350 4.15 -8.92 14.39
N LEU A 351 3.21 -8.80 13.46
CA LEU A 351 2.86 -9.83 12.49
C LEU A 351 3.34 -9.38 11.11
N VAL A 352 4.53 -9.86 10.74
CA VAL A 352 5.20 -9.52 9.47
C VAL A 352 4.69 -10.44 8.38
N SER A 353 3.85 -9.92 7.48
CA SER A 353 3.04 -10.73 6.55
C SER A 353 3.85 -11.73 5.72
N HIS A 354 5.02 -11.32 5.23
CA HIS A 354 5.83 -12.14 4.33
C HIS A 354 6.93 -12.95 5.02
N ASP A 355 7.00 -13.00 6.35
CA ASP A 355 8.00 -13.78 7.07
C ASP A 355 7.34 -15.01 7.72
N GLU A 356 7.24 -16.12 6.97
CA GLU A 356 6.55 -17.33 7.43
C GLU A 356 7.12 -17.85 8.77
N ALA A 357 8.44 -17.74 8.96
CA ALA A 357 9.10 -18.16 10.19
C ALA A 357 8.72 -17.28 11.38
N GLU A 358 8.64 -15.96 11.17
CA GLU A 358 8.19 -15.03 12.22
C GLU A 358 6.71 -15.22 12.55
N LEU A 359 5.85 -15.42 11.55
CA LEU A 359 4.43 -15.71 11.78
C LEU A 359 4.24 -16.99 12.60
N ALA A 360 4.98 -18.06 12.28
CA ALA A 360 4.96 -19.30 13.04
C ALA A 360 5.50 -19.10 14.48
N ALA A 361 6.48 -18.22 14.68
CA ALA A 361 7.05 -17.92 15.99
C ALA A 361 6.20 -16.95 16.84
N SER A 362 5.25 -16.23 16.23
CA SER A 362 4.42 -15.22 16.90
C SER A 362 3.49 -15.77 18.00
N GLY A 363 3.23 -17.08 17.97
CA GLY A 363 2.24 -17.74 18.83
C GLY A 363 0.80 -17.61 18.33
N VAL A 364 0.56 -16.91 17.21
CA VAL A 364 -0.75 -16.85 16.56
C VAL A 364 -0.99 -18.16 15.78
N PRO A 365 -2.11 -18.86 16.01
CA PRO A 365 -2.38 -20.13 15.34
C PRO A 365 -2.54 -19.95 13.82
N GLN A 366 -1.93 -20.85 13.08
CA GLN A 366 -2.19 -21.01 11.65
C GLN A 366 -3.42 -21.92 11.46
N VAL A 367 -4.35 -21.50 10.62
CA VAL A 367 -5.46 -22.35 10.17
C VAL A 367 -4.98 -23.15 8.96
N GLU A 368 -5.07 -24.48 9.06
CA GLU A 368 -4.65 -25.42 8.01
C GLU A 368 -5.63 -25.50 6.83
#